data_AF-A0A1V5H8I9-F1
#
_entry.id   AF-A0A1V5H8I9-F1
#
_cell.length_a   1.000
_cell.length_b   1.000
_cell.length_c   1.000
_cell.angle_alpha   90.00
_cell.angle_beta   90.00
_cell.angle_gamma   90.00
#
_symmetry.space_group_name_H-M   'P 1'
#
loop_
_entity.id
_entity.type
_entity.pdbx_description
1 polymer ?
#
loop_
_entity_poly.entity_id
_entity_poly.type
_entity_poly.pdbx_seq_one_letter_code
_entity_poly.pdbx_strand_id
1 'polypeptide(L)'
;MVEQMATGMKFPILPAKTVKKGDTWTSNRNDTIKPVESPFEMIIDAEDKYTYAGVETKDGKEYYRINIEGPTKVSGEGSQMGMDMTIEGTGVNEGYLLLDKTTLLPVFVDEKVGLDMSIMISGAQSMAIPMTQNTSTTTKFTEIK
;
A
#
# COMPACT_ATOMS: atom_id res chain seq x y z
N MET A 1 -17.97 -3.04 -1.90
CA MET A 1 -16.84 -2.92 -0.95
C MET A 1 -15.74 -3.94 -1.20
N VAL A 2 -16.04 -5.25 -1.33
CA VAL A 2 -15.01 -6.30 -1.56
C VAL A 2 -14.36 -6.22 -2.95
N GLU A 3 -15.11 -5.86 -4.00
CA GLU A 3 -14.58 -5.75 -5.37
C GLU A 3 -13.51 -4.65 -5.56
N GLN A 4 -13.56 -3.56 -4.79
CA GLN A 4 -12.58 -2.47 -4.90
C GLN A 4 -11.23 -2.80 -4.25
N MET A 5 -11.20 -3.71 -3.27
CA MET A 5 -9.94 -4.17 -2.68
C MET A 5 -9.16 -5.09 -3.65
N ALA A 6 -9.83 -5.64 -4.67
CA ALA A 6 -9.20 -6.49 -5.68
C ALA A 6 -8.58 -5.69 -6.83
N THR A 7 -9.10 -4.50 -7.16
CA THR A 7 -8.67 -3.70 -8.33
C THR A 7 -7.39 -2.89 -8.17
N GLY A 8 -6.68 -3.03 -7.05
CA GLY A 8 -5.40 -2.32 -6.80
C GLY A 8 -4.32 -3.17 -6.13
N MET A 9 -4.51 -4.49 -6.05
CA MET A 9 -3.58 -5.37 -5.35
C MET A 9 -2.32 -5.58 -6.20
N LYS A 10 -1.21 -4.96 -5.78
CA LYS A 10 0.09 -5.15 -6.43
C LYS A 10 0.86 -6.30 -5.81
N PHE A 11 1.40 -7.15 -6.68
CA PHE A 11 2.36 -8.17 -6.27
C PHE A 11 3.66 -7.51 -5.78
N PRO A 12 4.32 -8.09 -4.77
CA PRO A 12 5.60 -7.60 -4.31
C PRO A 12 6.63 -7.72 -5.43
N ILE A 13 7.49 -6.71 -5.56
CA ILE A 13 8.60 -6.75 -6.50
C ILE A 13 9.72 -7.55 -5.88
N LEU A 14 10.06 -8.68 -6.50
CA LEU A 14 11.20 -9.49 -6.12
C LEU A 14 12.45 -9.04 -6.88
N PRO A 15 13.64 -9.08 -6.25
CA PRO A 15 14.87 -8.70 -6.92
C PRO A 15 15.27 -9.76 -7.94
N ALA A 16 15.87 -9.34 -9.06
CA ALA A 16 16.32 -10.24 -10.13
C ALA A 16 17.50 -11.16 -9.72
N LYS A 17 18.04 -10.99 -8.52
CA LYS A 17 19.17 -11.75 -7.98
C LYS A 17 18.73 -12.62 -6.81
N THR A 18 19.45 -13.71 -6.59
CA THR A 18 19.33 -14.50 -5.36
C THR A 18 19.61 -13.60 -4.16
N VAL A 19 18.75 -13.69 -3.15
CA VAL A 19 18.88 -12.97 -1.89
C VAL A 19 19.24 -13.90 -0.75
N LYS A 20 20.09 -13.42 0.16
CA LYS A 20 20.36 -14.04 1.46
C LYS A 20 19.65 -13.26 2.57
N LYS A 21 19.45 -13.90 3.72
CA LYS A 21 18.81 -13.25 4.87
C LYS A 21 19.50 -11.92 5.20
N GLY A 22 18.71 -10.88 5.36
CA GLY A 22 19.16 -9.51 5.63
C GLY A 22 19.42 -8.67 4.37
N ASP A 23 19.41 -9.26 3.17
CA ASP A 23 19.47 -8.47 1.94
C ASP A 23 18.24 -7.59 1.80
N THR A 24 18.48 -6.39 1.26
CA THR A 24 17.45 -5.38 1.05
C THR A 24 17.43 -4.92 -0.40
N TRP A 25 16.26 -4.45 -0.83
CA TRP A 25 16.05 -3.80 -2.12
C TRP A 25 14.92 -2.80 -1.99
N THR A 26 14.89 -1.82 -2.88
CA THR A 26 13.83 -0.80 -2.91
C THR A 26 12.98 -0.94 -4.15
N SER A 27 11.75 -0.46 -4.05
CA SER A 27 10.87 -0.24 -5.19
C SER A 27 10.17 1.09 -5.03
N ASN A 28 10.03 1.81 -6.13
CA ASN A 28 9.18 2.98 -6.21
C ASN A 28 7.87 2.60 -6.88
N ARG A 29 6.78 3.07 -6.32
CA ARG A 29 5.43 2.83 -6.81
C ARG A 29 4.71 4.17 -6.93
N ASN A 30 4.28 4.48 -8.14
CA ASN A 30 3.32 5.55 -8.41
C ASN A 30 2.03 4.88 -8.89
N ASP A 31 0.93 5.14 -8.19
CA ASP A 31 -0.38 4.59 -8.50
C ASP A 31 -1.44 5.67 -8.51
N THR A 32 -2.43 5.48 -9.37
CA THR A 32 -3.62 6.31 -9.38
C THR A 32 -4.82 5.46 -9.02
N ILE A 33 -5.49 5.81 -7.93
CA ILE A 33 -6.71 5.16 -7.48
C ILE A 33 -7.87 6.14 -7.51
N LYS A 34 -9.02 5.69 -8.00
CA LYS A 34 -10.28 6.42 -7.93
C LYS A 34 -11.25 5.61 -7.07
N PRO A 35 -11.33 5.89 -5.75
CA PRO A 35 -12.30 5.22 -4.90
C PRO A 35 -13.71 5.50 -5.44
N VAL A 36 -14.57 4.47 -5.45
CA VAL A 36 -15.96 4.66 -5.89
C VAL A 36 -16.63 5.58 -4.87
N GLU A 37 -17.40 6.56 -5.38
CA GLU A 37 -18.02 7.65 -4.59
C GLU A 37 -17.05 8.72 -4.03
N SER A 38 -15.75 8.64 -4.34
CA SER A 38 -14.81 9.74 -4.05
C SER A 38 -14.87 10.81 -5.14
N PRO A 39 -14.93 12.11 -4.79
CA PRO A 39 -14.78 13.21 -5.73
C PRO A 39 -13.32 13.39 -6.20
N PHE A 40 -12.38 12.68 -5.58
CA PHE A 40 -10.95 12.74 -5.87
C PHE A 40 -10.48 11.54 -6.68
N GLU A 41 -9.60 11.82 -7.65
CA GLU A 41 -8.63 10.87 -8.17
C GLU A 41 -7.34 11.04 -7.34
N MET A 42 -6.90 9.96 -6.68
CA MET A 42 -5.77 10.02 -5.76
C MET A 42 -4.54 9.38 -6.37
N ILE A 43 -3.43 10.10 -6.34
CA ILE A 43 -2.10 9.64 -6.71
C ILE A 43 -1.36 9.24 -5.43
N ILE A 44 -0.85 8.02 -5.42
CA ILE A 44 -0.08 7.43 -4.33
C ILE A 44 1.35 7.23 -4.80
N ASP A 45 2.29 7.88 -4.14
CA ASP A 45 3.73 7.67 -4.31
C ASP A 45 4.29 6.94 -3.09
N ALA A 46 4.80 5.73 -3.27
CA ALA A 46 5.43 4.95 -2.21
C ALA A 46 6.86 4.55 -2.60
N GLU A 47 7.77 4.66 -1.63
CA GLU A 47 9.13 4.11 -1.72
C GLU A 47 9.23 2.96 -0.73
N ASP A 48 8.99 1.75 -1.21
CA ASP A 48 9.01 0.55 -0.39
C ASP A 48 10.44 0.00 -0.29
N LYS A 49 10.92 -0.20 0.93
CA LYS A 49 12.13 -0.95 1.24
C LYS A 49 11.74 -2.35 1.69
N TYR A 50 12.17 -3.33 0.91
CA TYR A 50 12.00 -4.73 1.21
C TYR A 50 13.24 -5.30 1.91
N THR A 51 13.02 -6.21 2.85
CA THR A 51 14.09 -6.97 3.51
C THR A 51 13.76 -8.45 3.56
N TYR A 52 14.63 -9.31 3.04
CA TYR A 52 14.45 -10.76 3.16
C TYR A 52 14.78 -11.22 4.59
N ALA A 53 13.75 -11.60 5.36
CA ALA A 53 13.87 -11.96 6.77
C ALA A 53 14.26 -13.43 7.00
N GLY A 54 14.20 -14.26 5.95
CA GLY A 54 14.50 -15.69 6.01
C GLY A 54 13.25 -16.57 5.93
N VAL A 55 13.35 -17.77 6.51
CA VAL A 55 12.26 -18.73 6.56
C VAL A 55 11.40 -18.48 7.81
N GLU A 56 10.08 -18.47 7.63
CA GLU A 56 9.09 -18.43 8.71
C GLU A 56 8.18 -19.65 8.62
N THR A 57 7.89 -20.28 9.76
CA THR A 57 6.91 -21.36 9.86
C THR A 57 5.57 -20.81 10.31
N LYS A 58 4.54 -21.02 9.49
CA LYS A 58 3.15 -20.64 9.80
C LYS A 58 2.23 -21.82 9.51
N ASP A 59 1.41 -22.18 10.48
CA ASP A 59 0.48 -23.32 10.41
C ASP A 59 1.17 -24.63 9.98
N GLY A 60 2.41 -24.85 10.44
CA GLY A 60 3.21 -26.04 10.14
C GLY A 60 3.85 -26.07 8.75
N LYS A 61 3.69 -25.02 7.93
CA LYS A 61 4.33 -24.88 6.61
C LYS A 61 5.38 -23.76 6.64
N GLU A 62 6.50 -24.00 5.95
CA GLU A 62 7.57 -23.02 5.80
C GLU A 62 7.33 -22.08 4.61
N TYR A 63 7.60 -20.80 4.82
CA TYR A 63 7.49 -19.73 3.83
C TYR A 63 8.74 -18.86 3.84
N TYR A 64 8.99 -18.15 2.74
CA TYR A 64 9.93 -17.04 2.76
C TYR A 64 9.24 -15.78 3.26
N ARG A 65 9.78 -15.16 4.31
CA ARG A 65 9.29 -13.89 4.85
C ARG A 65 10.06 -12.72 4.25
N ILE A 66 9.33 -11.74 3.72
CA ILE A 66 9.87 -10.46 3.28
C ILE A 66 9.17 -9.36 4.08
N ASN A 67 9.93 -8.52 4.77
CA ASN A 67 9.41 -7.33 5.44
C ASN A 67 9.35 -6.18 4.45
N ILE A 68 8.39 -5.28 4.65
CA ILE A 68 8.15 -4.06 3.87
C ILE A 68 8.12 -2.89 4.85
N GLU A 69 8.84 -1.82 4.55
CA GLU A 69 8.73 -0.54 5.25
C GLU A 69 8.97 0.60 4.25
N GLY A 70 8.29 1.72 4.38
CA GLY A 70 8.50 2.81 3.43
C GLY A 70 7.62 4.03 3.63
N PRO A 71 8.10 5.24 3.29
CA PRO A 71 7.25 6.40 3.23
C PRO A 71 6.22 6.27 2.11
N THR A 72 5.04 6.82 2.33
CA THR A 72 3.97 6.97 1.35
C THR A 72 3.53 8.43 1.29
N LYS A 73 3.28 8.95 0.10
CA LYS A 73 2.68 10.26 -0.16
C LYS A 73 1.38 10.06 -0.92
N VAL A 74 0.40 10.87 -0.57
CA VAL A 74 -0.90 10.90 -1.24
C VAL A 74 -1.13 12.32 -1.73
N SER A 75 -1.56 12.45 -2.97
CA SER A 75 -2.04 13.71 -3.53
C SER A 75 -3.28 13.46 -4.37
N GLY A 76 -4.08 14.47 -4.59
CA GLY A 76 -5.24 14.34 -5.47
C GLY A 76 -5.98 15.65 -5.62
N GLU A 77 -6.69 15.78 -6.71
CA GLU A 77 -7.52 16.93 -7.03
C GLU A 77 -8.94 16.45 -7.34
N GLY A 78 -9.92 17.28 -7.04
CA GLY A 78 -11.32 16.99 -7.25
C GLY A 78 -12.18 18.23 -7.21
N SER A 79 -13.46 18.07 -7.54
CA SER A 79 -14.45 19.13 -7.36
C SER A 79 -15.75 18.56 -6.81
N GLN A 80 -16.39 19.31 -5.94
CA GLN A 80 -17.69 18.93 -5.37
C GLN A 80 -18.55 20.17 -5.19
N MET A 81 -19.79 20.13 -5.71
CA MET A 81 -20.74 21.25 -5.64
C MET A 81 -20.18 22.59 -6.19
N GLY A 82 -19.30 22.53 -7.19
CA GLY A 82 -18.67 23.72 -7.79
C GLY A 82 -17.53 24.33 -6.97
N MET A 83 -17.06 23.66 -5.93
CA MET A 83 -15.86 24.02 -5.19
C MET A 83 -14.71 23.09 -5.59
N ASP A 84 -13.53 23.67 -5.78
CA ASP A 84 -12.31 22.93 -6.05
C ASP A 84 -11.73 22.40 -4.74
N MET A 85 -11.24 21.17 -4.77
CA MET A 85 -10.68 20.50 -3.61
C MET A 85 -9.34 19.86 -3.96
N THR A 86 -8.37 19.98 -3.07
CA THR A 86 -7.11 19.22 -3.14
C THR A 86 -6.95 18.39 -1.88
N ILE A 87 -6.36 17.21 -2.03
CA ILE A 87 -5.96 16.35 -0.91
C ILE A 87 -4.46 16.16 -0.99
N GLU A 88 -3.77 16.33 0.13
CA GLU A 88 -2.36 16.04 0.26
C GLU A 88 -2.12 15.31 1.58
N GLY A 89 -1.18 14.38 1.59
CA GLY A 89 -0.82 13.68 2.80
C GLY A 89 0.47 12.89 2.69
N THR A 90 0.97 12.52 3.85
CA THR A 90 2.18 11.71 3.99
C THR A 90 1.96 10.65 5.06
N GLY A 91 2.67 9.55 4.94
CA GLY A 91 2.56 8.46 5.89
C GLY A 91 3.67 7.45 5.77
N VAL A 92 3.50 6.36 6.50
CA VAL A 92 4.42 5.22 6.52
C VAL A 92 3.63 3.94 6.33
N ASN A 93 4.13 3.09 5.45
CA ASN A 93 3.71 1.71 5.28
C ASN A 93 4.70 0.80 6.03
N GLU A 94 4.18 -0.14 6.81
CA GLU A 94 4.94 -1.20 7.46
C GLU A 94 4.19 -2.52 7.33
N GLY A 95 4.90 -3.60 7.00
CA GLY A 95 4.26 -4.88 6.84
C GLY A 95 5.22 -6.03 6.55
N TYR A 96 4.63 -7.16 6.22
CA TYR A 96 5.36 -8.32 5.72
C TYR A 96 4.48 -9.15 4.78
N LEU A 97 5.16 -9.93 3.96
CA LEU A 97 4.54 -10.93 3.11
C LEU A 97 5.23 -12.28 3.28
N LEU A 98 4.45 -13.33 3.05
CA LEU A 98 4.92 -14.71 3.02
C LEU A 98 4.80 -15.23 1.60
N LEU A 99 5.92 -15.72 1.06
CA LEU A 99 5.96 -16.40 -0.22
C LEU A 99 5.98 -17.91 -0.02
N ASP A 100 5.21 -18.61 -0.83
CA ASP A 100 5.34 -20.06 -0.97
C ASP A 100 6.74 -20.41 -1.51
N LYS A 101 7.45 -21.34 -0.86
CA LYS A 101 8.83 -21.69 -1.22
C LYS A 101 8.94 -22.39 -2.58
N THR A 102 7.85 -22.96 -3.09
CA THR A 102 7.83 -23.73 -4.34
C THR A 102 7.47 -22.84 -5.52
N THR A 103 6.43 -22.02 -5.39
CA THR A 103 5.91 -21.17 -6.48
C THR A 103 6.45 -19.75 -6.45
N LEU A 104 7.00 -19.31 -5.31
CA LEU A 104 7.42 -17.93 -5.04
C LEU A 104 6.28 -16.90 -5.14
N LEU A 105 5.03 -17.36 -5.14
CA LEU A 105 3.85 -16.49 -5.10
C LEU A 105 3.53 -16.09 -3.66
N PRO A 106 3.03 -14.86 -3.42
CA PRO A 106 2.56 -14.49 -2.10
C PRO A 106 1.33 -15.31 -1.72
N VAL A 107 1.35 -15.83 -0.49
CA VAL A 107 0.22 -16.54 0.13
C VAL A 107 -0.45 -15.72 1.22
N PHE A 108 0.28 -14.74 1.76
CA PHE A 108 -0.14 -13.92 2.88
C PHE A 108 0.57 -12.56 2.82
N VAL A 109 -0.17 -11.50 3.07
CA VAL A 109 0.34 -10.14 3.24
C VAL A 109 -0.35 -9.55 4.47
N ASP A 110 0.41 -8.88 5.32
CA ASP A 110 -0.11 -8.11 6.45
C ASP A 110 0.60 -6.78 6.50
N GLU A 111 -0.17 -5.71 6.33
CA GLU A 111 0.32 -4.35 6.16
C GLU A 111 -0.45 -3.39 7.05
N LYS A 112 0.25 -2.37 7.51
CA LYS A 112 -0.27 -1.24 8.26
C LYS A 112 0.19 0.03 7.58
N VAL A 113 -0.77 0.89 7.31
CA VAL A 113 -0.53 2.18 6.68
C VAL A 113 -1.10 3.24 7.60
N GLY A 114 -0.24 4.15 8.07
CA GLY A 114 -0.64 5.35 8.78
C GLY A 114 -0.43 6.56 7.88
N LEU A 115 -1.48 7.36 7.67
CA LEU A 115 -1.49 8.54 6.80
C LEU A 115 -2.02 9.75 7.57
N ASP A 116 -1.27 10.84 7.52
CA ASP A 116 -1.74 12.17 7.90
C ASP A 116 -2.01 12.96 6.62
N MET A 117 -3.24 13.42 6.46
CA MET A 117 -3.77 14.07 5.28
C MET A 117 -4.42 15.41 5.62
N SER A 118 -4.49 16.29 4.64
CA SER A 118 -5.22 17.55 4.68
C SER A 118 -6.02 17.71 3.39
N ILE A 119 -7.31 18.01 3.53
CA ILE A 119 -8.17 18.40 2.41
C ILE A 119 -8.28 19.92 2.41
N MET A 120 -7.88 20.55 1.32
CA MET A 120 -8.06 21.97 1.09
C MET A 120 -9.27 22.18 0.19
N ILE A 121 -10.18 23.05 0.60
CA ILE A 121 -11.34 23.45 -0.20
C ILE A 121 -11.15 24.92 -0.57
N SER A 122 -11.16 25.20 -1.88
CA SER A 122 -11.03 26.55 -2.45
C SER A 122 -12.35 27.03 -3.06
N GLY A 123 -12.65 28.32 -2.87
CA GLY A 123 -13.89 28.97 -3.29
C GLY A 123 -13.98 30.38 -2.70
N ALA A 124 -15.20 30.85 -2.43
CA ALA A 124 -15.42 32.17 -1.78
C ALA A 124 -14.84 32.24 -0.35
N GLN A 125 -14.69 31.10 0.31
CA GLN A 125 -13.97 30.94 1.58
C GLN A 125 -13.05 29.73 1.46
N SER A 126 -11.78 29.87 1.84
CA SER A 126 -10.85 28.76 1.91
C SER A 126 -10.95 28.04 3.26
N MET A 127 -10.93 26.71 3.23
CA MET A 127 -10.96 25.87 4.43
C MET A 127 -9.94 24.72 4.29
N ALA A 128 -9.29 24.38 5.40
CA ALA A 128 -8.40 23.21 5.52
C ALA A 128 -8.99 22.23 6.53
N ILE A 129 -9.10 20.96 6.15
CA ILE A 129 -9.64 19.89 6.98
C ILE A 129 -8.54 18.84 7.19
N PRO A 130 -7.91 18.79 8.38
CA PRO A 130 -6.94 17.74 8.69
C PRO A 130 -7.65 16.40 8.94
N MET A 131 -7.01 15.31 8.53
CA MET A 131 -7.51 13.94 8.69
C MET A 131 -6.33 12.99 8.93
N THR A 132 -6.44 12.14 9.94
CA THR A 132 -5.52 11.01 10.13
C THR A 132 -6.26 9.72 9.80
N GLN A 133 -5.64 8.85 9.00
CA GLN A 133 -6.14 7.54 8.65
C GLN A 133 -5.11 6.47 9.03
N ASN A 134 -5.55 5.48 9.79
CA ASN A 134 -4.75 4.29 10.07
C ASN A 134 -5.51 3.07 9.55
N THR A 135 -4.89 2.32 8.66
CA THR A 135 -5.48 1.15 8.02
C THR A 135 -4.57 -0.05 8.25
N SER A 136 -5.16 -1.17 8.68
CA SER A 136 -4.48 -2.47 8.73
C SER A 136 -5.17 -3.41 7.75
N THR A 137 -4.39 -4.03 6.88
CA THR A 137 -4.89 -4.91 5.83
C THR A 137 -4.20 -6.24 5.94
N THR A 138 -4.98 -7.31 6.10
CA THR A 138 -4.48 -8.68 5.99
C THR A 138 -5.10 -9.33 4.76
N THR A 139 -4.26 -9.77 3.84
CA THR A 139 -4.65 -10.43 2.60
C THR A 139 -4.16 -11.88 2.61
N LYS A 140 -5.04 -12.81 2.27
CA LYS A 140 -4.71 -14.23 2.07
C LYS A 140 -4.94 -14.60 0.62
N PHE A 141 -3.99 -15.28 0.00
CA PHE A 141 -4.08 -15.75 -1.37
C PHE A 141 -4.31 -17.25 -1.38
N THR A 142 -5.14 -17.70 -2.30
CA THR A 142 -5.37 -19.12 -2.55
C THR A 142 -5.25 -19.36 -4.04
N GLU A 143 -4.39 -20.31 -4.41
CA GLU A 143 -4.25 -20.74 -5.79
C GLU A 143 -5.51 -21.52 -6.20
N ILE A 144 -6.16 -21.08 -7.28
CA ILE A 144 -7.27 -21.81 -7.90
C ILE A 144 -6.66 -22.67 -9.02
N LYS A 145 -6.85 -23.99 -8.92
CA LYS A 145 -6.42 -24.96 -9.92
C LYS A 145 -7.55 -25.34 -10.87
#